data_AF-A0A851BG75-F1
#
_entry.id   AF-A0A851BG75-F1
#
_cell.length_a   1.000
_cell.length_b   1.000
_cell.length_c   1.000
_cell.angle_alpha   90.00
_cell.angle_beta   90.00
_cell.angle_gamma   90.00
#
_symmetry.space_group_name_H-M   'P 1'
#
loop_
_entity.id
_entity.type
_entity.pdbx_description
1 polymer ?
#
loop_
_entity_poly.entity_id
_entity_poly.type
_entity_poly.pdbx_seq_one_letter_code
_entity_poly.pdbx_strand_id
1 'polypeptide(L)'
;AIENFAMTVKTTAQMLQTFGTDLAETELPNDVQCTEELLSSHTDHHSKLKDELKLAVKQGATLLTCIREPVTRSANSKLSPDELENVATVGRLLAQLDETEKAFDQFWTKHHLKLEQCLQLRHFEHDFREIKLTLDNLMETQAGFADIGDSVTRIENLLKEQKHLEEKGQEPLEKAQSLALHGEQLIQNNHYAVDSIRPKCVELRRICDDFTNETKKKYDILRKSLELHKQLDKASQWCEAGIYLLASQAVDKCQSQEGAETALVEIEKFLVTAKEHQLSNPKEFYNQFDMILTPEIKANAQRIVQKLEDVQEMFDKRQVSLKKLAAKQTRPVQPVAPHPESSPKRASPKITRPAAQENTSYHFQVRRRGPAAQNGNHALVYQRIADSQVEKCISKSQGHIINELIETERVYVEELQSIIEGYASEMDNPNLVHLIPSALQNKKEILFGNLPEIYDFHNRIFLKEIENCIENPELLARCFLKRKEDLQIYEKYCQNKPRSEALWRQCGDSIFFQECQRKLDHKLSLDAYLLKPVQRITKYQLLLKEMLKCSKNSEGTAELEEALATMLDIIKSVNDSMHQIAITGYE
;
A
#
# COMPACT_ATOMS: atom_id res chain seq x y z
N ALA A 1 -49.23 -49.57 9.50
CA ALA A 1 -48.76 -48.91 10.74
C ALA A 1 -47.25 -49.05 10.91
N ILE A 2 -46.73 -50.25 11.21
CA ILE A 2 -45.28 -50.51 11.29
C ILE A 2 -44.60 -50.26 9.94
N GLU A 3 -45.24 -50.62 8.83
CA GLU A 3 -44.80 -50.29 7.47
C GLU A 3 -44.68 -48.78 7.24
N ASN A 4 -45.64 -47.98 7.73
CA ASN A 4 -45.58 -46.52 7.64
C ASN A 4 -44.37 -45.98 8.42
N PHE A 5 -44.08 -46.52 9.61
CA PHE A 5 -42.91 -46.13 10.39
C PHE A 5 -41.60 -46.56 9.72
N ALA A 6 -41.55 -47.76 9.12
CA ALA A 6 -40.41 -48.20 8.32
C ALA A 6 -40.17 -47.28 7.10
N MET A 7 -41.25 -46.80 6.47
CA MET A 7 -41.17 -45.78 5.42
C MET A 7 -40.69 -44.42 5.97
N THR A 8 -41.15 -43.97 7.14
CA THR A 8 -40.59 -42.76 7.79
C THR A 8 -39.07 -42.90 7.99
N VAL A 9 -38.62 -44.00 8.63
CA VAL A 9 -37.20 -44.26 8.89
C VAL A 9 -36.38 -44.29 7.60
N LYS A 10 -36.90 -44.93 6.54
CA LYS A 10 -36.25 -44.94 5.21
C LYS A 10 -36.13 -43.52 4.64
N THR A 11 -37.20 -42.73 4.68
CA THR A 11 -37.19 -41.35 4.14
C THR A 11 -36.25 -40.45 4.94
N THR A 12 -36.27 -40.50 6.27
CA THR A 12 -35.35 -39.72 7.12
C THR A 12 -33.89 -40.11 6.87
N ALA A 13 -33.57 -41.41 6.78
CA ALA A 13 -32.23 -41.86 6.44
C ALA A 13 -31.79 -41.39 5.05
N GLN A 14 -32.69 -41.40 4.06
CA GLN A 14 -32.41 -40.90 2.71
C GLN A 14 -32.18 -39.39 2.67
N MET A 15 -32.95 -38.58 3.42
CA MET A 15 -32.75 -37.13 3.49
C MET A 15 -31.42 -36.75 4.17
N LEU A 16 -31.05 -37.46 5.24
CA LEU A 16 -29.73 -37.33 5.88
C LEU A 16 -28.59 -37.74 4.93
N GLN A 17 -28.80 -38.78 4.12
CA GLN A 17 -27.81 -39.20 3.12
C GLN A 17 -27.64 -38.16 2.00
N THR A 18 -28.74 -37.67 1.41
CA THR A 18 -28.67 -36.62 0.37
C THR A 18 -27.97 -35.38 0.91
N PHE A 19 -28.42 -34.83 2.04
CA PHE A 19 -27.78 -33.64 2.63
C PHE A 19 -26.33 -33.90 3.04
N GLY A 20 -26.00 -35.10 3.53
CA GLY A 20 -24.61 -35.49 3.79
C GLY A 20 -23.72 -35.52 2.53
N THR A 21 -24.27 -35.91 1.39
CA THR A 21 -23.61 -35.81 0.07
C THR A 21 -23.48 -34.35 -0.37
N ASP A 22 -24.56 -33.56 -0.32
CA ASP A 22 -24.55 -32.14 -0.68
C ASP A 22 -23.45 -31.37 0.09
N LEU A 23 -23.39 -31.58 1.42
CA LEU A 23 -22.36 -31.00 2.30
C LEU A 23 -20.94 -31.48 1.97
N ALA A 24 -20.77 -32.72 1.48
CA ALA A 24 -19.47 -33.28 1.13
C ALA A 24 -18.95 -32.79 -0.23
N GLU A 25 -19.86 -32.52 -1.17
CA GLU A 25 -19.58 -32.02 -2.52
C GLU A 25 -19.52 -30.48 -2.59
N THR A 26 -20.00 -29.78 -1.56
CA THR A 26 -19.96 -28.31 -1.48
C THR A 26 -18.51 -27.77 -1.43
N GLU A 27 -18.15 -26.97 -2.45
CA GLU A 27 -16.92 -26.18 -2.45
C GLU A 27 -16.98 -25.04 -1.41
N LEU A 28 -15.83 -24.71 -0.82
CA LEU A 28 -15.73 -23.64 0.17
C LEU A 28 -15.66 -22.25 -0.52
N PRO A 29 -16.51 -21.27 -0.15
CA PRO A 29 -16.48 -19.94 -0.77
C PRO A 29 -15.17 -19.18 -0.49
N ASN A 30 -14.85 -18.23 -1.37
CA ASN A 30 -13.59 -17.48 -1.34
C ASN A 30 -13.69 -16.11 -0.64
N ASP A 31 -14.89 -15.67 -0.29
CA ASP A 31 -15.19 -14.41 0.42
C ASP A 31 -15.98 -14.65 1.72
N VAL A 32 -16.04 -13.62 2.56
CA VAL A 32 -16.71 -13.66 3.88
C VAL A 32 -18.21 -13.91 3.73
N GLN A 33 -18.92 -13.07 2.96
CA GLN A 33 -20.38 -13.05 2.90
C GLN A 33 -20.94 -14.40 2.42
N CYS A 34 -20.42 -14.94 1.31
CA CYS A 34 -20.88 -16.24 0.83
C CYS A 34 -20.54 -17.39 1.80
N THR A 35 -19.51 -17.26 2.62
CA THR A 35 -19.21 -18.24 3.68
C THR A 35 -20.16 -18.12 4.86
N GLU A 36 -20.54 -16.90 5.28
CA GLU A 36 -21.57 -16.66 6.31
C GLU A 36 -22.95 -17.18 5.88
N GLU A 37 -23.36 -16.85 4.65
CA GLU A 37 -24.64 -17.31 4.07
C GLU A 37 -24.69 -18.84 3.96
N LEU A 38 -23.59 -19.48 3.53
CA LEU A 38 -23.48 -20.94 3.46
C LEU A 38 -23.51 -21.60 4.85
N LEU A 39 -22.77 -21.05 5.82
CA LEU A 39 -22.74 -21.54 7.21
C LEU A 39 -24.13 -21.45 7.85
N SER A 40 -24.84 -20.34 7.65
CA SER A 40 -26.23 -20.17 8.11
C SER A 40 -27.17 -21.18 7.43
N SER A 41 -27.15 -21.26 6.10
CA SER A 41 -27.99 -22.18 5.32
C SER A 41 -27.79 -23.65 5.72
N HIS A 42 -26.55 -24.10 5.87
CA HIS A 42 -26.23 -25.45 6.31
C HIS A 42 -26.73 -25.70 7.75
N THR A 43 -26.56 -24.73 8.65
CA THR A 43 -26.97 -24.86 10.06
C THR A 43 -28.50 -24.93 10.19
N ASP A 44 -29.23 -24.14 9.40
CA ASP A 44 -30.69 -24.19 9.33
C ASP A 44 -31.21 -25.52 8.76
N HIS A 45 -30.56 -26.08 7.73
CA HIS A 45 -30.94 -27.39 7.18
C HIS A 45 -30.64 -28.53 8.14
N HIS A 46 -29.47 -28.51 8.80
CA HIS A 46 -29.14 -29.43 9.89
C HIS A 46 -30.19 -29.36 11.01
N SER A 47 -30.57 -28.16 11.45
CA SER A 47 -31.57 -27.94 12.51
C SER A 47 -32.93 -28.56 12.15
N LYS A 48 -33.43 -28.33 10.93
CA LYS A 48 -34.69 -28.90 10.42
C LYS A 48 -34.66 -30.44 10.41
N LEU A 49 -33.61 -31.04 9.83
CA LEU A 49 -33.44 -32.50 9.79
C LEU A 49 -33.34 -33.11 11.19
N LYS A 50 -32.73 -32.40 12.14
CA LYS A 50 -32.64 -32.81 13.55
C LYS A 50 -34.01 -32.80 14.24
N ASP A 51 -34.94 -31.92 13.87
CA ASP A 51 -36.32 -31.94 14.36
C ASP A 51 -37.19 -33.01 13.70
N GLU A 52 -36.97 -33.32 12.41
CA GLU A 52 -37.60 -34.45 11.73
C GLU A 52 -37.15 -35.80 12.33
N LEU A 53 -35.86 -35.96 12.63
CA LEU A 53 -35.31 -37.08 13.40
C LEU A 53 -36.03 -37.26 14.74
N LYS A 54 -36.13 -36.19 15.54
CA LYS A 54 -36.87 -36.21 16.83
C LYS A 54 -38.34 -36.61 16.64
N LEU A 55 -38.98 -36.22 15.53
CA LEU A 55 -40.35 -36.61 15.22
C LEU A 55 -40.46 -38.10 14.86
N ALA A 56 -39.55 -38.63 14.04
CA ALA A 56 -39.49 -40.05 13.69
C ALA A 56 -39.22 -40.93 14.93
N VAL A 57 -38.27 -40.55 15.80
CA VAL A 57 -38.02 -41.24 17.08
C VAL A 57 -39.27 -41.26 17.96
N LYS A 58 -40.00 -40.13 18.07
CA LYS A 58 -41.27 -40.05 18.80
C LYS A 58 -42.33 -40.98 18.21
N GLN A 59 -42.48 -41.04 16.88
CA GLN A 59 -43.43 -41.96 16.22
C GLN A 59 -43.14 -43.42 16.58
N GLY A 60 -41.88 -43.86 16.51
CA GLY A 60 -41.48 -45.22 16.87
C GLY A 60 -41.68 -45.53 18.36
N ALA A 61 -41.39 -44.58 19.26
CA ALA A 61 -41.60 -44.73 20.69
C ALA A 61 -43.10 -44.81 21.06
N THR A 62 -43.96 -44.01 20.42
CA THR A 62 -45.42 -44.12 20.56
C THR A 62 -45.91 -45.47 20.03
N LEU A 63 -45.42 -45.92 18.88
CA LEU A 63 -45.80 -47.21 18.29
C LEU A 63 -45.40 -48.40 19.18
N LEU A 64 -44.20 -48.41 19.77
CA LEU A 64 -43.80 -49.40 20.79
C LEU A 64 -44.71 -49.36 22.02
N THR A 65 -45.16 -48.17 22.44
CA THR A 65 -46.06 -48.00 23.58
C THR A 65 -47.43 -48.62 23.29
N CYS A 66 -48.00 -48.37 22.10
CA CYS A 66 -49.26 -48.96 21.67
C CYS A 66 -49.19 -50.49 21.55
N ILE A 67 -48.12 -51.06 20.98
CA ILE A 67 -48.00 -52.53 20.85
C ILE A 67 -47.83 -53.19 22.23
N ARG A 68 -47.26 -52.50 23.22
CA ARG A 68 -47.09 -53.01 24.60
C ARG A 68 -48.29 -52.74 25.51
N GLU A 69 -49.25 -51.91 25.09
CA GLU A 69 -50.41 -51.51 25.87
C GLU A 69 -51.29 -52.67 26.40
N PRO A 70 -51.52 -53.77 25.65
CA PRO A 70 -52.27 -54.91 26.16
C PRO A 70 -51.66 -55.57 27.41
N VAL A 71 -50.35 -55.42 27.63
CA VAL A 71 -49.62 -55.97 28.79
C VAL A 71 -49.48 -54.96 29.91
N THR A 72 -49.33 -53.66 29.61
CA THR A 72 -49.29 -52.62 30.67
C THR A 72 -50.66 -52.42 31.34
N ARG A 73 -51.77 -52.70 30.63
CA ARG A 73 -53.13 -52.62 31.19
C ARG A 73 -53.58 -53.85 31.98
N SER A 74 -52.88 -54.99 31.91
CA SER A 74 -53.26 -56.22 32.64
C SER A 74 -52.07 -57.14 32.90
N ALA A 75 -51.72 -57.37 34.17
CA ALA A 75 -50.56 -58.17 34.58
C ALA A 75 -50.65 -59.67 34.19
N ASN A 76 -51.83 -60.17 33.81
CA ASN A 76 -52.03 -61.55 33.34
C ASN A 76 -51.96 -61.66 31.80
N SER A 77 -51.83 -60.54 31.09
CA SER A 77 -51.72 -60.49 29.63
C SER A 77 -50.29 -60.82 29.19
N LYS A 78 -50.17 -61.51 28.05
CA LYS A 78 -48.88 -61.80 27.39
C LYS A 78 -49.01 -61.42 25.92
N LEU A 79 -47.97 -60.80 25.36
CA LEU A 79 -47.88 -60.55 23.93
C LEU A 79 -47.92 -61.89 23.16
N SER A 80 -48.63 -61.89 22.04
CA SER A 80 -48.55 -62.94 21.02
C SER A 80 -47.15 -62.99 20.37
N PRO A 81 -46.79 -64.09 19.69
CA PRO A 81 -45.55 -64.17 18.90
C PRO A 81 -45.42 -63.02 17.91
N ASP A 82 -46.51 -62.71 17.20
CA ASP A 82 -46.60 -61.64 16.20
C ASP A 82 -46.36 -60.26 16.84
N GLU A 83 -46.94 -59.97 18.02
CA GLU A 83 -46.67 -58.74 18.75
C GLU A 83 -45.21 -58.64 19.25
N LEU A 84 -44.59 -59.76 19.62
CA LEU A 84 -43.16 -59.81 19.99
C LEU A 84 -42.26 -59.53 18.79
N GLU A 85 -42.55 -60.10 17.61
CA GLU A 85 -41.82 -59.79 16.37
C GLU A 85 -42.03 -58.34 15.92
N ASN A 86 -43.23 -57.81 16.09
CA ASN A 86 -43.54 -56.40 15.83
C ASN A 86 -42.77 -55.46 16.78
N VAL A 87 -42.70 -55.77 18.08
CA VAL A 87 -41.84 -55.02 19.03
C VAL A 87 -40.37 -55.11 18.66
N ALA A 88 -39.87 -56.28 18.26
CA ALA A 88 -38.48 -56.46 17.82
C ALA A 88 -38.18 -55.69 16.53
N THR A 89 -39.14 -55.59 15.61
CA THR A 89 -39.00 -54.89 14.32
C THR A 89 -39.02 -53.37 14.48
N VAL A 90 -39.95 -52.82 15.28
CA VAL A 90 -39.93 -51.38 15.61
C VAL A 90 -38.69 -51.01 16.43
N GLY A 91 -38.23 -51.92 17.32
CA GLY A 91 -36.96 -51.76 18.05
C GLY A 91 -35.73 -51.70 17.13
N ARG A 92 -35.64 -52.59 16.12
CA ARG A 92 -34.57 -52.55 15.11
C ARG A 92 -34.59 -51.25 14.28
N LEU A 93 -35.77 -50.81 13.86
CA LEU A 93 -35.93 -49.55 13.10
C LEU A 93 -35.53 -48.31 13.92
N LEU A 94 -35.82 -48.27 15.23
CA LEU A 94 -35.35 -47.22 16.12
C LEU A 94 -33.83 -47.25 16.33
N ALA A 95 -33.23 -48.44 16.47
CA ALA A 95 -31.78 -48.58 16.59
C ALA A 95 -31.05 -48.14 15.31
N GLN A 96 -31.58 -48.48 14.13
CA GLN A 96 -31.07 -48.01 12.84
C GLN A 96 -31.12 -46.48 12.73
N LEU A 97 -32.22 -45.86 13.20
CA LEU A 97 -32.38 -44.41 13.16
C LEU A 97 -31.36 -43.70 14.07
N ASP A 98 -31.17 -44.20 15.29
CA ASP A 98 -30.15 -43.76 16.25
C ASP A 98 -28.70 -43.92 15.71
N GLU A 99 -28.42 -45.01 15.00
CA GLU A 99 -27.12 -45.23 14.34
C GLU A 99 -26.89 -44.24 13.19
N THR A 100 -27.88 -44.00 12.31
CA THR A 100 -27.78 -42.99 11.24
C THR A 100 -27.66 -41.57 11.78
N GLU A 101 -28.38 -41.24 12.87
CA GLU A 101 -28.28 -39.94 13.55
C GLU A 101 -26.85 -39.73 14.09
N LYS A 102 -26.28 -40.73 14.77
CA LYS A 102 -24.91 -40.66 15.31
C LYS A 102 -23.83 -40.59 14.23
N ALA A 103 -24.01 -41.28 13.11
CA ALA A 103 -23.09 -41.21 11.98
C ALA A 103 -23.12 -39.82 11.33
N PHE A 104 -24.32 -39.25 11.15
CA PHE A 104 -24.51 -37.92 10.60
C PHE A 104 -23.98 -36.81 11.53
N ASP A 105 -24.25 -36.87 12.83
CA ASP A 105 -23.73 -35.91 13.82
C ASP A 105 -22.19 -35.85 13.83
N GLN A 106 -21.53 -37.01 13.69
CA GLN A 106 -20.06 -37.11 13.61
C GLN A 106 -19.47 -36.53 12.32
N PHE A 107 -20.23 -36.60 11.21
CA PHE A 107 -19.87 -35.93 9.96
C PHE A 107 -20.10 -34.41 10.07
N TRP A 108 -21.30 -34.01 10.50
CA TRP A 108 -21.70 -32.62 10.68
C TRP A 108 -20.71 -31.86 11.57
N THR A 109 -20.32 -32.42 12.72
CA THR A 109 -19.39 -31.77 13.66
C THR A 109 -18.04 -31.43 12.99
N LYS A 110 -17.56 -32.26 12.06
CA LYS A 110 -16.32 -32.03 11.31
C LYS A 110 -16.53 -31.04 10.15
N HIS A 111 -17.65 -31.14 9.44
CA HIS A 111 -17.98 -30.24 8.34
C HIS A 111 -18.21 -28.81 8.83
N HIS A 112 -19.03 -28.64 9.87
CA HIS A 112 -19.33 -27.36 10.51
C HIS A 112 -18.05 -26.68 11.01
N LEU A 113 -17.19 -27.38 11.76
CA LEU A 113 -15.91 -26.86 12.22
C LEU A 113 -14.99 -26.43 11.06
N LYS A 114 -14.97 -27.19 9.94
CA LYS A 114 -14.20 -26.82 8.75
C LYS A 114 -14.75 -25.55 8.08
N LEU A 115 -16.07 -25.35 8.10
CA LEU A 115 -16.75 -24.19 7.52
C LEU A 115 -16.63 -22.94 8.43
N GLU A 116 -16.70 -23.09 9.75
CA GLU A 116 -16.35 -22.04 10.72
C GLU A 116 -14.89 -21.60 10.56
N GLN A 117 -13.96 -22.55 10.42
CA GLN A 117 -12.56 -22.26 10.11
C GLN A 117 -12.39 -21.62 8.72
N CYS A 118 -13.25 -21.95 7.74
CA CYS A 118 -13.22 -21.25 6.46
C CYS A 118 -13.58 -19.78 6.66
N LEU A 119 -14.63 -19.48 7.41
CA LEU A 119 -15.03 -18.11 7.74
C LEU A 119 -13.93 -17.35 8.49
N GLN A 120 -13.31 -17.96 9.50
CA GLN A 120 -12.15 -17.39 10.21
C GLN A 120 -11.01 -17.04 9.25
N LEU A 121 -10.69 -17.93 8.29
CA LEU A 121 -9.71 -17.67 7.24
C LEU A 121 -10.14 -16.53 6.30
N ARG A 122 -11.42 -16.45 5.90
CA ARG A 122 -11.93 -15.38 5.04
C ARG A 122 -11.76 -14.00 5.70
N HIS A 123 -12.09 -13.87 6.99
CA HIS A 123 -11.85 -12.65 7.77
C HIS A 123 -10.35 -12.34 7.90
N PHE A 124 -9.54 -13.33 8.31
CA PHE A 124 -8.09 -13.16 8.44
C PHE A 124 -7.44 -12.70 7.12
N GLU A 125 -7.88 -13.23 5.96
CA GLU A 125 -7.41 -12.82 4.64
C GLU A 125 -8.03 -11.51 4.13
N HIS A 126 -9.14 -11.05 4.69
CA HIS A 126 -9.68 -9.70 4.48
C HIS A 126 -8.82 -8.67 5.23
N ASP A 127 -8.71 -8.83 6.54
CA ASP A 127 -8.05 -7.87 7.45
C ASP A 127 -6.55 -7.76 7.13
N PHE A 128 -5.91 -8.88 6.75
CA PHE A 128 -4.54 -8.88 6.24
C PHE A 128 -4.36 -7.93 5.05
N ARG A 129 -5.29 -7.92 4.08
CA ARG A 129 -5.20 -7.06 2.89
C ARG A 129 -5.42 -5.59 3.24
N GLU A 130 -6.40 -5.28 4.08
CA GLU A 130 -6.69 -3.91 4.52
C GLU A 130 -5.50 -3.30 5.28
N ILE A 131 -4.95 -4.06 6.25
CA ILE A 131 -3.81 -3.64 7.06
C ILE A 131 -2.54 -3.52 6.20
N LYS A 132 -2.27 -4.50 5.32
CA LYS A 132 -1.12 -4.47 4.41
C LYS A 132 -1.17 -3.23 3.51
N LEU A 133 -2.30 -3.00 2.82
CA LEU A 133 -2.48 -1.82 1.97
C LEU A 133 -2.29 -0.51 2.75
N THR A 134 -2.80 -0.44 3.98
CA THR A 134 -2.64 0.75 4.83
C THR A 134 -1.17 0.99 5.20
N LEU A 135 -0.41 -0.05 5.55
CA LEU A 135 1.01 0.07 5.87
C LEU A 135 1.88 0.33 4.64
N ASP A 136 1.60 -0.32 3.50
CA ASP A 136 2.29 -0.07 2.22
C ASP A 136 2.13 1.40 1.79
N ASN A 137 0.91 1.95 1.82
CA ASN A 137 0.64 3.36 1.51
C ASN A 137 1.38 4.34 2.45
N LEU A 138 1.53 3.98 3.73
CA LEU A 138 2.31 4.77 4.69
C LEU A 138 3.83 4.64 4.42
N MET A 139 4.32 3.46 4.03
CA MET A 139 5.71 3.26 3.61
C MET A 139 6.05 4.00 2.31
N GLU A 140 5.13 4.08 1.35
CA GLU A 140 5.30 4.87 0.12
C GLU A 140 5.30 6.38 0.42
N THR A 141 4.31 6.84 1.19
CA THR A 141 4.25 8.24 1.68
C THR A 141 5.55 8.60 2.41
N GLN A 142 6.07 7.66 3.22
CA GLN A 142 7.35 7.82 3.90
C GLN A 142 8.53 7.83 2.92
N ALA A 143 8.57 6.94 1.93
CA ALA A 143 9.64 6.87 0.93
C ALA A 143 9.79 8.21 0.18
N GLY A 144 8.67 8.85 -0.18
CA GLY A 144 8.62 10.17 -0.84
C GLY A 144 9.36 11.30 -0.12
N PHE A 145 9.59 11.21 1.21
CA PHE A 145 10.47 12.13 1.94
C PHE A 145 11.95 11.83 1.65
N ALA A 146 12.42 12.14 0.44
CA ALA A 146 13.84 12.09 0.07
C ALA A 146 14.64 13.31 0.57
N ASP A 147 13.95 14.37 1.01
CA ASP A 147 14.54 15.62 1.49
C ASP A 147 15.14 15.47 2.91
N ILE A 148 16.42 15.81 3.04
CA ILE A 148 17.19 15.81 4.30
C ILE A 148 17.17 17.21 4.97
N GLY A 149 16.66 18.22 4.27
CA GLY A 149 16.55 19.62 4.67
C GLY A 149 17.81 20.44 4.42
N ASP A 150 17.63 21.71 4.05
CA ASP A 150 18.69 22.68 3.72
C ASP A 150 18.98 23.69 4.85
N SER A 151 18.14 23.69 5.88
CA SER A 151 18.04 24.74 6.89
C SER A 151 17.36 24.22 8.16
N VAL A 152 17.74 24.76 9.32
CA VAL A 152 17.20 24.35 10.63
C VAL A 152 15.66 24.34 10.63
N THR A 153 15.04 25.39 10.09
CA THR A 153 13.58 25.51 10.02
C THR A 153 12.92 24.46 9.12
N ARG A 154 13.54 24.10 7.97
CA ARG A 154 13.02 23.02 7.12
C ARG A 154 13.13 21.67 7.81
N ILE A 155 14.26 21.39 8.45
CA ILE A 155 14.52 20.12 9.16
C ILE A 155 13.59 19.97 10.37
N GLU A 156 13.35 21.05 11.13
CA GLU A 156 12.38 21.04 12.24
C GLU A 156 10.92 20.88 11.78
N ASN A 157 10.61 21.16 10.52
CA ASN A 157 9.30 20.86 9.93
C ASN A 157 9.24 19.41 9.40
N LEU A 158 10.28 18.93 8.72
CA LEU A 158 10.43 17.51 8.34
C LEU A 158 10.30 16.57 9.54
N LEU A 159 10.88 16.93 10.69
CA LEU A 159 10.76 16.15 11.93
C LEU A 159 9.32 16.13 12.50
N LYS A 160 8.51 17.17 12.25
CA LYS A 160 7.08 17.18 12.61
C LYS A 160 6.25 16.37 11.60
N GLU A 161 6.56 16.47 10.31
CA GLU A 161 5.96 15.71 9.23
C GLU A 161 6.18 14.19 9.45
N GLN A 162 7.41 13.77 9.74
CA GLN A 162 7.77 12.39 10.07
C GLN A 162 7.10 11.90 11.37
N LYS A 163 6.99 12.75 12.39
CA LYS A 163 6.27 12.41 13.64
C LYS A 163 4.78 12.22 13.43
N HIS A 164 4.16 13.05 12.60
CA HIS A 164 2.74 12.92 12.25
C HIS A 164 2.46 11.67 11.39
N LEU A 165 3.44 11.18 10.62
CA LEU A 165 3.36 9.91 9.90
C LEU A 165 3.55 8.71 10.84
N GLU A 166 4.49 8.78 11.79
CA GLU A 166 4.67 7.78 12.85
C GLU A 166 3.39 7.63 13.70
N GLU A 167 2.81 8.74 14.15
CA GLU A 167 1.54 8.77 14.90
C GLU A 167 0.36 8.15 14.12
N LYS A 168 0.34 8.26 12.79
CA LYS A 168 -0.64 7.59 11.92
C LYS A 168 -0.37 6.10 11.72
N GLY A 169 0.89 5.68 11.76
CA GLY A 169 1.29 4.28 11.61
C GLY A 169 0.98 3.42 12.84
N GLN A 170 0.83 4.03 14.02
CA GLN A 170 0.66 3.31 15.29
C GLN A 170 -0.56 2.36 15.30
N GLU A 171 -1.74 2.81 14.89
CA GLU A 171 -2.95 1.97 14.87
C GLU A 171 -2.83 0.81 13.84
N PRO A 172 -2.41 1.04 12.57
CA PRO A 172 -2.09 -0.04 11.64
C PRO A 172 -1.05 -1.04 12.14
N LEU A 173 0.00 -0.59 12.84
CA LEU A 173 1.01 -1.47 13.44
C LEU A 173 0.43 -2.35 14.55
N GLU A 174 -0.35 -1.78 15.47
CA GLU A 174 -1.01 -2.52 16.55
C GLU A 174 -2.01 -3.55 15.99
N LYS A 175 -2.78 -3.16 14.96
CA LYS A 175 -3.66 -4.08 14.21
C LYS A 175 -2.88 -5.22 13.55
N ALA A 176 -1.77 -4.92 12.86
CA ALA A 176 -0.93 -5.92 12.21
C ALA A 176 -0.31 -6.93 13.20
N GLN A 177 0.19 -6.44 14.34
CA GLN A 177 0.74 -7.28 15.40
C GLN A 177 -0.34 -8.16 16.05
N SER A 178 -1.52 -7.59 16.32
CA SER A 178 -2.67 -8.32 16.86
C SER A 178 -3.17 -9.40 15.89
N LEU A 179 -3.29 -9.09 14.60
CA LEU A 179 -3.69 -10.07 13.58
C LEU A 179 -2.65 -11.17 13.39
N ALA A 180 -1.35 -10.84 13.42
CA ALA A 180 -0.28 -11.83 13.35
C ALA A 180 -0.35 -12.81 14.54
N LEU A 181 -0.57 -12.30 15.75
CA LEU A 181 -0.78 -13.11 16.97
C LEU A 181 -2.05 -13.96 16.89
N HIS A 182 -3.15 -13.42 16.37
CA HIS A 182 -4.39 -14.19 16.16
C HIS A 182 -4.17 -15.35 15.18
N GLY A 183 -3.50 -15.13 14.06
CA GLY A 183 -3.14 -16.20 13.13
C GLY A 183 -2.21 -17.26 13.74
N GLU A 184 -1.30 -16.88 14.66
CA GLU A 184 -0.53 -17.86 15.43
C GLU A 184 -1.40 -18.67 16.40
N GLN A 185 -2.44 -18.09 17.00
CA GLN A 185 -3.43 -18.83 17.79
C GLN A 185 -4.25 -19.80 16.93
N LEU A 186 -4.68 -19.41 15.73
CA LEU A 186 -5.36 -20.31 14.78
C LEU A 186 -4.46 -21.51 14.43
N ILE A 187 -3.16 -21.28 14.17
CA ILE A 187 -2.19 -22.34 13.91
C ILE A 187 -2.03 -23.27 15.13
N GLN A 188 -1.95 -22.74 16.35
CA GLN A 188 -1.88 -23.54 17.59
C GLN A 188 -3.14 -24.40 17.81
N ASN A 189 -4.30 -23.90 17.39
CA ASN A 189 -5.59 -24.61 17.44
C ASN A 189 -5.78 -25.65 16.31
N ASN A 190 -4.74 -25.94 15.51
CA ASN A 190 -4.78 -26.90 14.39
C ASN A 190 -5.82 -26.55 13.31
N HIS A 191 -5.99 -25.26 13.02
CA HIS A 191 -6.84 -24.74 11.96
C HIS A 191 -6.45 -25.32 10.58
N TYR A 192 -7.39 -25.83 9.77
CA TYR A 192 -7.07 -26.63 8.58
C TYR A 192 -6.15 -25.91 7.57
N ALA A 193 -6.23 -24.58 7.50
CA ALA A 193 -5.48 -23.74 6.56
C ALA A 193 -4.14 -23.17 7.09
N VAL A 194 -3.40 -23.91 7.94
CA VAL A 194 -2.09 -23.48 8.50
C VAL A 194 -1.17 -22.89 7.42
N ASP A 195 -1.10 -23.52 6.24
CA ASP A 195 -0.19 -23.13 5.17
C ASP A 195 -0.58 -21.83 4.46
N SER A 196 -1.84 -21.38 4.56
CA SER A 196 -2.27 -20.06 4.07
C SER A 196 -2.10 -18.96 5.13
N ILE A 197 -2.25 -19.31 6.41
CA ILE A 197 -2.16 -18.36 7.53
C ILE A 197 -0.69 -18.05 7.88
N ARG A 198 0.16 -19.08 7.96
CA ARG A 198 1.56 -18.96 8.42
C ARG A 198 2.39 -17.95 7.61
N PRO A 199 2.36 -17.93 6.26
CA PRO A 199 3.12 -16.94 5.48
C PRO A 199 2.67 -15.51 5.79
N LYS A 200 1.36 -15.28 5.91
CA LYS A 200 0.77 -13.96 6.21
C LYS A 200 1.17 -13.47 7.60
N CYS A 201 1.21 -14.35 8.62
CA CYS A 201 1.75 -14.03 9.95
C CYS A 201 3.25 -13.69 9.97
N VAL A 202 4.03 -14.16 8.98
CA VAL A 202 5.44 -13.78 8.83
C VAL A 202 5.55 -12.44 8.08
N GLU A 203 4.74 -12.25 7.03
CA GLU A 203 4.70 -11.02 6.23
C GLU A 203 4.25 -9.81 7.05
N LEU A 204 3.17 -9.91 7.84
CA LEU A 204 2.71 -8.84 8.74
C LEU A 204 3.83 -8.37 9.69
N ARG A 205 4.55 -9.32 10.31
CA ARG A 205 5.70 -8.99 11.18
C ARG A 205 6.80 -8.28 10.42
N ARG A 206 7.15 -8.77 9.22
CA ARG A 206 8.18 -8.12 8.39
C ARG A 206 7.79 -6.69 8.03
N ILE A 207 6.54 -6.44 7.65
CA ILE A 207 6.04 -5.08 7.33
C ILE A 207 6.11 -4.18 8.57
N CYS A 208 5.72 -4.67 9.76
CA CYS A 208 5.87 -3.93 11.01
C CYS A 208 7.33 -3.57 11.31
N ASP A 209 8.25 -4.52 11.17
CA ASP A 209 9.69 -4.32 11.38
C ASP A 209 10.25 -3.35 10.33
N ASP A 210 9.92 -3.53 9.05
CA ASP A 210 10.37 -2.68 7.92
C ASP A 210 9.95 -1.21 8.14
N PHE A 211 8.66 -0.96 8.45
CA PHE A 211 8.14 0.40 8.73
C PHE A 211 8.78 1.03 9.98
N THR A 212 8.93 0.26 11.06
CA THR A 212 9.52 0.74 12.31
C THR A 212 11.00 1.11 12.13
N ASN A 213 11.75 0.27 11.42
CA ASN A 213 13.17 0.50 11.16
C ASN A 213 13.41 1.68 10.21
N GLU A 214 12.64 1.82 9.13
CA GLU A 214 12.75 2.98 8.24
C GLU A 214 12.31 4.29 8.93
N THR A 215 11.30 4.26 9.79
CA THR A 215 10.87 5.43 10.59
C THR A 215 11.98 5.91 11.50
N LYS A 216 12.57 4.99 12.28
CA LYS A 216 13.72 5.28 13.15
C LYS A 216 14.93 5.80 12.36
N LYS A 217 15.25 5.17 11.22
CA LYS A 217 16.35 5.55 10.32
C LYS A 217 16.17 6.97 9.75
N LYS A 218 14.96 7.34 9.31
CA LYS A 218 14.68 8.71 8.85
C LYS A 218 14.78 9.74 9.97
N TYR A 219 14.29 9.42 11.18
CA TYR A 219 14.52 10.28 12.36
C TYR A 219 15.99 10.48 12.69
N ASP A 220 16.81 9.43 12.66
CA ASP A 220 18.24 9.52 12.96
C ASP A 220 19.02 10.31 11.89
N ILE A 221 18.62 10.21 10.62
CA ILE A 221 19.12 11.05 9.52
C ILE A 221 18.75 12.52 9.72
N LEU A 222 17.47 12.82 9.92
CA LEU A 222 16.99 14.20 10.13
C LEU A 222 17.55 14.83 11.42
N ARG A 223 17.74 14.05 12.49
CA ARG A 223 18.38 14.52 13.73
C ARG A 223 19.86 14.86 13.52
N LYS A 224 20.60 14.07 12.73
CA LYS A 224 21.98 14.40 12.34
C LYS A 224 22.04 15.66 11.47
N SER A 225 21.11 15.79 10.51
CA SER A 225 20.98 16.99 9.68
C SER A 225 20.71 18.24 10.52
N LEU A 226 19.79 18.15 11.49
CA LEU A 226 19.46 19.25 12.39
C LEU A 226 20.67 19.73 13.20
N GLU A 227 21.50 18.80 13.71
CA GLU A 227 22.72 19.15 14.44
C GLU A 227 23.78 19.78 13.54
N LEU A 228 24.00 19.22 12.34
CA LEU A 228 24.91 19.78 11.33
C LEU A 228 24.52 21.24 10.98
N HIS A 229 23.26 21.48 10.63
CA HIS A 229 22.81 22.83 10.29
C HIS A 229 22.85 23.79 11.50
N LYS A 230 22.60 23.31 12.73
CA LYS A 230 22.77 24.12 13.95
C LYS A 230 24.23 24.46 14.25
N GLN A 231 25.20 23.65 13.86
CA GLN A 231 26.63 23.99 13.95
C GLN A 231 27.03 25.00 12.88
N LEU A 232 26.59 24.82 11.63
CA LEU A 232 26.84 25.75 10.53
C LEU A 232 26.22 27.14 10.78
N ASP A 233 25.00 27.22 11.29
CA ASP A 233 24.34 28.49 11.63
C ASP A 233 25.08 29.24 12.75
N LYS A 234 25.50 28.53 13.82
CA LYS A 234 26.32 29.12 14.90
C LYS A 234 27.64 29.70 14.37
N ALA A 235 28.32 28.99 13.48
CA ALA A 235 29.55 29.45 12.86
C ALA A 235 29.32 30.70 11.98
N SER A 236 28.26 30.72 11.16
CA SER A 236 27.91 31.88 10.33
C SER A 236 27.56 33.12 11.17
N GLN A 237 26.80 32.93 12.26
CA GLN A 237 26.43 33.99 13.21
C GLN A 237 27.66 34.56 13.94
N TRP A 238 28.63 33.72 14.32
CA TRP A 238 29.90 34.17 14.87
C TRP A 238 30.69 35.02 13.87
N CYS A 239 30.79 34.59 12.61
CA CYS A 239 31.43 35.39 11.55
C CYS A 239 30.74 36.77 11.38
N GLU A 240 29.41 36.81 11.37
CA GLU A 240 28.63 38.05 11.24
C GLU A 240 28.82 39.00 12.43
N ALA A 241 28.83 38.47 13.66
CA ALA A 241 29.15 39.22 14.86
C ALA A 241 30.60 39.77 14.83
N GLY A 242 31.55 38.99 14.29
CA GLY A 242 32.94 39.41 14.14
C GLY A 242 33.14 40.53 13.11
N ILE A 243 32.49 40.40 11.94
CA ILE A 243 32.45 41.46 10.91
C ILE A 243 31.80 42.73 11.46
N TYR A 244 30.69 42.60 12.21
CA TYR A 244 30.03 43.74 12.84
C TYR A 244 30.91 44.41 13.90
N LEU A 245 31.61 43.64 14.75
CA LEU A 245 32.57 44.18 15.71
C LEU A 245 33.65 44.99 15.00
N LEU A 246 34.31 44.42 13.98
CA LEU A 246 35.33 45.10 13.17
C LEU A 246 34.81 46.38 12.52
N ALA A 247 33.57 46.37 11.99
CA ALA A 247 32.94 47.54 11.39
C ALA A 247 32.55 48.63 12.42
N SER A 248 32.20 48.24 13.65
CA SER A 248 31.81 49.18 14.72
C SER A 248 32.99 49.95 15.33
N GLN A 249 34.23 49.50 15.11
CA GLN A 249 35.44 50.17 15.60
C GLN A 249 35.78 51.43 14.80
N ALA A 250 35.00 52.49 15.02
CA ALA A 250 35.11 53.80 14.38
C ALA A 250 36.56 54.33 14.38
N VAL A 251 37.07 54.62 13.18
CA VAL A 251 38.48 54.94 12.93
C VAL A 251 38.99 56.06 13.84
N ASP A 252 38.18 57.10 14.05
CA ASP A 252 38.52 58.29 14.84
C ASP A 252 38.79 57.96 16.31
N LYS A 253 37.98 57.06 16.88
CA LYS A 253 38.13 56.60 18.27
C LYS A 253 39.37 55.72 18.45
N CYS A 254 39.79 55.01 17.41
CA CYS A 254 40.96 54.12 17.45
C CYS A 254 42.30 54.85 17.20
N GLN A 255 42.31 56.19 17.07
CA GLN A 255 43.54 56.98 16.88
C GLN A 255 44.27 57.34 18.18
N SER A 256 43.58 57.32 19.33
CA SER A 256 44.23 57.45 20.64
C SER A 256 44.83 56.10 21.08
N GLN A 257 45.86 56.14 21.94
CA GLN A 257 46.44 54.94 22.54
C GLN A 257 45.38 54.13 23.30
N GLU A 258 44.66 54.79 24.22
CA GLU A 258 43.56 54.20 25.03
C GLU A 258 42.45 53.59 24.16
N GLY A 259 42.10 54.23 23.04
CA GLY A 259 41.10 53.70 22.11
C GLY A 259 41.61 52.51 21.29
N ALA A 260 42.89 52.49 20.94
CA ALA A 260 43.53 51.35 20.28
C ALA A 260 43.69 50.15 21.25
N GLU A 261 44.01 50.40 22.52
CA GLU A 261 44.10 49.38 23.58
C GLU A 261 42.70 48.80 23.90
N THR A 262 41.68 49.65 24.02
CA THR A 262 40.28 49.21 24.19
C THR A 262 39.82 48.32 23.03
N ALA A 263 40.06 48.77 21.79
CA ALA A 263 39.73 48.02 20.58
C ALA A 263 40.49 46.69 20.45
N LEU A 264 41.66 46.54 21.08
CA LEU A 264 42.37 45.26 21.18
C LEU A 264 41.71 44.33 22.20
N VAL A 265 41.37 44.82 23.38
CA VAL A 265 40.70 44.02 24.43
C VAL A 265 39.34 43.50 23.96
N GLU A 266 38.59 44.29 23.18
CA GLU A 266 37.34 43.84 22.55
C GLU A 266 37.57 42.67 21.58
N ILE A 267 38.59 42.76 20.71
CA ILE A 267 38.94 41.70 19.76
C ILE A 267 39.44 40.45 20.49
N GLU A 268 40.34 40.60 21.46
CA GLU A 268 40.90 39.47 22.21
C GLU A 268 39.80 38.76 23.02
N LYS A 269 38.86 39.51 23.62
CA LYS A 269 37.65 38.94 24.25
C LYS A 269 36.74 38.20 23.27
N PHE A 270 36.59 38.71 22.04
CA PHE A 270 35.78 38.06 21.01
C PHE A 270 36.44 36.77 20.48
N LEU A 271 37.76 36.79 20.25
CA LEU A 271 38.50 35.62 19.78
C LEU A 271 38.55 34.47 20.80
N VAL A 272 38.34 34.74 22.10
CA VAL A 272 38.18 33.67 23.10
C VAL A 272 36.92 32.82 22.83
N THR A 273 35.81 33.40 22.34
CA THR A 273 34.59 32.64 22.06
C THR A 273 34.69 31.79 20.80
N ALA A 274 35.68 32.03 19.92
CA ALA A 274 35.87 31.26 18.69
C ALA A 274 35.92 29.75 18.93
N LYS A 275 36.46 29.30 20.07
CA LYS A 275 36.55 27.88 20.46
C LYS A 275 35.20 27.21 20.71
N GLU A 276 34.12 27.97 20.91
CA GLU A 276 32.75 27.48 21.09
C GLU A 276 31.99 27.40 19.75
N HIS A 277 32.54 28.00 18.69
CA HIS A 277 31.93 28.12 17.36
C HIS A 277 32.76 27.51 16.23
N GLN A 278 34.02 27.13 16.49
CA GLN A 278 34.86 26.39 15.57
C GLN A 278 34.22 25.03 15.27
N LEU A 279 33.95 24.78 13.99
CA LEU A 279 33.70 23.43 13.49
C LEU A 279 34.94 22.58 13.83
N SER A 280 34.73 21.43 14.47
CA SER A 280 35.81 20.50 14.85
C SER A 280 36.70 20.15 13.64
N ASN A 281 37.94 19.74 13.90
CA ASN A 281 38.93 19.28 12.90
C ASN A 281 38.25 18.78 11.63
N PRO A 282 38.41 19.43 10.45
CA PRO A 282 37.53 19.19 9.31
C PRO A 282 37.40 17.71 8.90
N LYS A 283 38.42 16.89 9.13
CA LYS A 283 38.34 15.43 8.92
C LYS A 283 37.35 14.74 9.87
N GLU A 284 37.37 15.07 11.16
CA GLU A 284 36.42 14.55 12.15
C GLU A 284 35.00 15.03 11.85
N PHE A 285 34.84 16.31 11.48
CA PHE A 285 33.55 16.89 11.08
C PHE A 285 32.96 16.19 9.85
N TYR A 286 33.71 16.05 8.75
CA TYR A 286 33.21 15.34 7.57
C TYR A 286 32.95 13.84 7.87
N ASN A 287 33.81 13.18 8.64
CA ASN A 287 33.59 11.78 9.05
C ASN A 287 32.32 11.60 9.93
N GLN A 288 31.97 12.57 10.77
CA GLN A 288 30.79 12.52 11.65
C GLN A 288 29.47 12.60 10.86
N PHE A 289 29.48 13.30 9.71
CA PHE A 289 28.28 13.61 8.92
C PHE A 289 28.26 12.95 7.53
N ASP A 290 29.20 12.05 7.21
CA ASP A 290 29.39 11.42 5.89
C ASP A 290 28.08 10.87 5.28
N MET A 291 27.27 10.19 6.10
CA MET A 291 25.96 9.62 5.71
C MET A 291 24.89 10.64 5.27
N ILE A 292 25.10 11.94 5.49
CA ILE A 292 24.15 13.01 5.17
C ILE A 292 24.76 14.15 4.32
N LEU A 293 26.02 14.03 3.91
CA LEU A 293 26.76 15.10 3.23
C LEU A 293 26.47 15.13 1.72
N THR A 294 25.32 15.71 1.37
CA THR A 294 25.00 16.03 -0.04
C THR A 294 25.99 17.07 -0.61
N PRO A 295 26.13 17.19 -1.94
CA PRO A 295 27.01 18.18 -2.55
C PRO A 295 26.70 19.63 -2.12
N GLU A 296 25.42 19.95 -1.91
CA GLU A 296 24.92 21.27 -1.51
C GLU A 296 25.28 21.59 -0.07
N ILE A 297 25.04 20.64 0.85
CA ILE A 297 25.43 20.75 2.27
C ILE A 297 26.94 20.88 2.40
N LYS A 298 27.70 20.11 1.62
CA LYS A 298 29.17 20.17 1.57
C LYS A 298 29.68 21.52 1.05
N ALA A 299 29.09 22.06 -0.02
CA ALA A 299 29.42 23.39 -0.53
C ALA A 299 29.07 24.50 0.47
N ASN A 300 27.95 24.38 1.19
CA ASN A 300 27.58 25.30 2.26
C ASN A 300 28.58 25.27 3.42
N ALA A 301 28.97 24.08 3.88
CA ALA A 301 29.99 23.91 4.92
C ALA A 301 31.33 24.52 4.51
N GLN A 302 31.81 24.25 3.29
CA GLN A 302 33.04 24.85 2.75
C GLN A 302 32.98 26.39 2.71
N ARG A 303 31.86 26.96 2.28
CA ARG A 303 31.62 28.42 2.28
C ARG A 303 31.70 29.02 3.69
N ILE A 304 31.18 28.33 4.69
CA ILE A 304 31.21 28.78 6.09
C ILE A 304 32.61 28.63 6.71
N VAL A 305 33.36 27.58 6.36
CA VAL A 305 34.78 27.44 6.71
C VAL A 305 35.62 28.59 6.13
N GLN A 306 35.45 28.91 4.84
CA GLN A 306 36.16 30.06 4.25
C GLN A 306 35.82 31.38 4.96
N LYS A 307 34.54 31.60 5.28
CA LYS A 307 34.09 32.78 6.02
C LYS A 307 34.69 32.88 7.43
N LEU A 308 34.98 31.75 8.09
CA LEU A 308 35.71 31.72 9.37
C LEU A 308 37.17 32.14 9.19
N GLU A 309 37.86 31.59 8.18
CA GLU A 309 39.25 31.92 7.85
C GLU A 309 39.42 33.40 7.48
N ASP A 310 38.55 33.92 6.61
CA ASP A 310 38.54 35.32 6.16
C ASP A 310 38.38 36.27 7.36
N VAL A 311 37.45 35.97 8.28
CA VAL A 311 37.20 36.79 9.48
C VAL A 311 38.37 36.73 10.47
N GLN A 312 39.00 35.57 10.64
CA GLN A 312 40.22 35.46 11.45
C GLN A 312 41.36 36.30 10.86
N GLU A 313 41.56 36.25 9.54
CA GLU A 313 42.60 37.03 8.86
C GLU A 313 42.32 38.56 8.97
N MET A 314 41.05 38.98 8.93
CA MET A 314 40.67 40.37 9.22
C MET A 314 40.99 40.77 10.67
N PHE A 315 40.72 39.90 11.66
CA PHE A 315 41.08 40.17 13.05
C PHE A 315 42.60 40.27 13.24
N ASP A 316 43.38 39.37 12.65
CA ASP A 316 44.85 39.39 12.74
C ASP A 316 45.43 40.67 12.14
N LYS A 317 44.97 41.05 10.94
CA LYS A 317 45.31 42.33 10.28
C LYS A 317 44.94 43.53 11.16
N ARG A 318 43.77 43.51 11.79
CA ARG A 318 43.30 44.59 12.68
C ARG A 318 44.13 44.67 13.96
N GLN A 319 44.44 43.54 14.60
CA GLN A 319 45.31 43.50 15.78
C GLN A 319 46.70 44.07 15.48
N VAL A 320 47.32 43.68 14.35
CA VAL A 320 48.63 44.20 13.94
C VAL A 320 48.59 45.71 13.70
N SER A 321 47.47 46.25 13.22
CA SER A 321 47.28 47.70 13.07
C SER A 321 47.15 48.41 14.42
N LEU A 322 46.27 47.92 15.30
CA LEU A 322 46.01 48.52 16.62
C LEU A 322 47.24 48.42 17.54
N LYS A 323 47.97 47.30 17.55
CA LYS A 323 49.22 47.13 18.32
C LYS A 323 50.29 48.15 17.88
N LYS A 324 50.32 48.54 16.59
CA LYS A 324 51.19 49.63 16.09
C LYS A 324 50.69 51.04 16.42
N LEU A 325 49.42 51.22 16.76
CA LEU A 325 48.86 52.50 17.21
C LEU A 325 49.08 52.70 18.72
N ALA A 326 48.78 51.69 19.53
CA ALA A 326 49.02 51.70 20.97
C ALA A 326 50.53 51.89 21.30
N ALA A 327 51.43 51.28 20.53
CA ALA A 327 52.88 51.42 20.72
C ALA A 327 53.47 52.81 20.35
N LYS A 328 52.67 53.76 19.86
CA LYS A 328 53.15 55.13 19.56
C LYS A 328 53.26 55.96 20.84
N GLN A 329 54.44 55.96 21.46
CA GLN A 329 54.78 57.02 22.43
C GLN A 329 54.53 58.41 21.82
N THR A 330 53.88 59.27 22.58
CA THR A 330 53.78 60.69 22.32
C THR A 330 55.17 61.31 22.30
N ARG A 331 55.65 61.73 21.12
CA ARG A 331 56.89 62.51 21.03
C ARG A 331 56.74 63.81 21.82
N PRO A 332 57.77 64.29 22.54
CA PRO A 332 57.74 65.60 23.18
C PRO A 332 57.45 66.69 22.14
N VAL A 333 56.36 67.42 22.34
CA VAL A 333 55.96 68.52 21.44
C VAL A 333 56.85 69.73 21.74
N GLN A 334 57.75 70.06 20.81
CA GLN A 334 58.43 71.35 20.87
C GLN A 334 57.42 72.48 20.58
N PRO A 335 57.28 73.49 21.46
CA PRO A 335 56.41 74.61 21.20
C PRO A 335 57.02 75.55 20.15
N VAL A 336 56.32 75.76 19.05
CA VAL A 336 56.67 76.75 18.01
C VAL A 336 55.73 77.95 18.13
N ALA A 337 56.27 79.16 18.16
CA ALA A 337 55.50 80.38 18.41
C ALA A 337 54.68 80.84 17.18
N PRO A 338 53.48 81.44 17.38
CA PRO A 338 52.62 81.92 16.30
C PRO A 338 52.86 83.39 15.94
N HIS A 339 52.86 83.72 14.64
CA HIS A 339 52.48 85.02 14.02
C HIS A 339 52.84 85.01 12.52
N PRO A 340 52.28 85.89 11.66
CA PRO A 340 50.92 86.46 11.66
C PRO A 340 50.19 86.21 10.32
N GLU A 341 48.91 86.59 10.21
CA GLU A 341 48.14 86.47 8.96
C GLU A 341 48.56 87.48 7.87
N SER A 342 48.42 87.09 6.59
CA SER A 342 48.15 88.04 5.51
C SER A 342 47.40 87.41 4.33
N SER A 343 46.52 88.20 3.72
CA SER A 343 45.77 87.96 2.47
C SER A 343 46.16 89.09 1.47
N PRO A 344 45.70 89.19 0.19
CA PRO A 344 44.54 88.50 -0.45
C PRO A 344 44.66 88.18 -1.97
N LYS A 345 43.53 87.71 -2.57
CA LYS A 345 43.15 87.72 -4.02
C LYS A 345 43.89 86.75 -4.98
N ARG A 346 43.37 86.40 -6.18
CA ARG A 346 41.99 86.22 -6.74
C ARG A 346 42.08 85.79 -8.22
N ALA A 347 41.50 84.65 -8.63
CA ALA A 347 41.16 84.36 -10.04
C ALA A 347 40.09 83.25 -10.21
N SER A 348 39.23 83.36 -11.22
CA SER A 348 38.28 82.32 -11.70
C SER A 348 37.85 82.66 -13.14
N PRO A 349 37.70 81.68 -14.06
CA PRO A 349 36.37 81.22 -14.53
C PRO A 349 36.36 79.73 -15.01
N LYS A 350 35.27 79.07 -15.47
CA LYS A 350 33.79 79.07 -15.23
C LYS A 350 33.15 77.88 -15.99
N ILE A 351 32.21 77.14 -15.37
CA ILE A 351 30.97 76.58 -16.02
C ILE A 351 31.23 75.37 -16.99
N THR A 352 30.43 74.28 -17.05
CA THR A 352 28.97 74.18 -17.37
C THR A 352 28.23 73.03 -16.64
N ARG A 353 26.91 73.21 -16.46
CA ARG A 353 25.83 72.30 -15.95
C ARG A 353 24.54 72.62 -16.77
N PRO A 354 23.32 72.03 -16.63
CA PRO A 354 22.64 71.44 -15.45
C PRO A 354 22.09 69.99 -15.73
N ALA A 355 21.25 69.31 -14.92
CA ALA A 355 20.37 69.77 -13.85
C ALA A 355 20.15 68.80 -12.63
N ALA A 356 19.11 67.96 -12.65
CA ALA A 356 18.12 67.79 -11.56
C ALA A 356 17.85 66.31 -11.18
N GLN A 357 17.20 65.93 -10.06
CA GLN A 357 16.76 66.60 -8.80
C GLN A 357 16.64 65.52 -7.67
N GLU A 358 16.88 65.83 -6.39
CA GLU A 358 15.95 66.19 -5.29
C GLU A 358 14.72 65.28 -5.03
N ASN A 359 14.23 65.09 -3.77
CA ASN A 359 14.89 64.83 -2.48
C ASN A 359 13.85 64.44 -1.39
N THR A 360 14.19 63.55 -0.44
CA THR A 360 13.55 63.36 0.91
C THR A 360 12.02 63.03 1.00
N SER A 361 11.39 62.79 2.18
CA SER A 361 11.65 61.81 3.28
C SER A 361 10.55 61.94 4.40
N TYR A 362 10.42 60.92 5.27
CA TYR A 362 9.87 60.89 6.66
C TYR A 362 8.37 60.58 7.00
N HIS A 363 8.22 59.49 7.77
CA HIS A 363 7.35 59.22 8.96
C HIS A 363 5.80 59.27 8.98
N PHE A 364 5.21 58.08 9.22
CA PHE A 364 4.23 57.70 10.29
C PHE A 364 3.02 58.60 10.68
N GLN A 365 1.82 57.99 10.71
CA GLN A 365 1.04 57.73 11.96
C GLN A 365 -0.21 56.82 11.73
N VAL A 366 -0.96 56.49 12.79
CA VAL A 366 -2.00 55.42 12.82
C VAL A 366 -3.23 55.80 13.67
N ARG A 367 -4.48 55.62 13.17
CA ARG A 367 -5.63 55.01 13.92
C ARG A 367 -7.01 55.00 13.20
N ARG A 368 -7.63 53.80 13.18
CA ARG A 368 -9.07 53.45 13.41
C ARG A 368 -10.21 54.38 12.90
N ARG A 369 -11.09 53.83 12.05
CA ARG A 369 -12.50 53.43 12.37
C ARG A 369 -13.17 52.68 11.19
N GLY A 370 -14.15 51.83 11.51
CA GLY A 370 -15.24 51.38 10.61
C GLY A 370 -16.60 51.80 11.21
N PRO A 371 -17.74 51.15 10.92
CA PRO A 371 -17.95 49.96 10.06
C PRO A 371 -19.15 50.08 9.08
N ALA A 372 -19.40 49.03 8.29
CA ALA A 372 -20.73 48.67 7.79
C ALA A 372 -20.77 47.15 7.52
N ALA A 373 -21.94 46.50 7.65
CA ALA A 373 -22.09 45.06 7.45
C ALA A 373 -23.37 44.73 6.67
N GLN A 374 -23.30 43.68 5.86
CA GLN A 374 -24.46 42.90 5.42
C GLN A 374 -24.17 41.43 5.70
N ASN A 375 -25.20 40.67 6.07
CA ASN A 375 -25.08 39.32 6.60
C ASN A 375 -26.17 38.43 5.97
N GLY A 376 -25.81 37.21 5.59
CA GLY A 376 -26.72 36.24 4.95
C GLY A 376 -26.13 35.58 3.71
N ASN A 377 -25.53 34.39 3.91
CA ASN A 377 -25.41 33.27 2.94
C ASN A 377 -24.41 32.16 3.38
N HIS A 378 -23.89 32.19 4.61
CA HIS A 378 -22.88 31.21 5.07
C HIS A 378 -23.32 29.73 5.00
N ALA A 379 -24.61 29.41 5.15
CA ALA A 379 -25.09 28.03 5.17
C ALA A 379 -24.90 27.30 3.82
N LEU A 380 -25.22 27.95 2.70
CA LEU A 380 -25.11 27.35 1.36
C LEU A 380 -23.66 27.18 0.89
N VAL A 381 -22.73 27.95 1.46
CA VAL A 381 -21.30 27.88 1.14
C VAL A 381 -20.67 26.64 1.77
N TYR A 382 -21.02 26.29 3.01
CA TYR A 382 -20.50 25.06 3.64
C TYR A 382 -21.01 23.79 2.95
N GLN A 383 -22.25 23.77 2.48
CA GLN A 383 -22.78 22.66 1.69
C GLN A 383 -21.92 22.44 0.43
N ARG A 384 -21.77 23.47 -0.43
CA ARG A 384 -20.98 23.38 -1.67
C ARG A 384 -19.50 23.08 -1.45
N ILE A 385 -18.91 23.50 -0.33
CA ILE A 385 -17.53 23.16 0.01
C ILE A 385 -17.41 21.70 0.45
N ALA A 386 -18.40 21.16 1.17
CA ALA A 386 -18.44 19.74 1.51
C ALA A 386 -18.67 18.88 0.25
N ASP A 387 -19.66 19.22 -0.57
CA ASP A 387 -19.98 18.53 -1.83
C ASP A 387 -18.74 18.49 -2.74
N SER A 388 -18.09 19.65 -2.96
CA SER A 388 -16.87 19.75 -3.78
C SER A 388 -15.65 19.03 -3.18
N GLN A 389 -15.57 18.88 -1.86
CA GLN A 389 -14.52 18.07 -1.21
C GLN A 389 -14.80 16.56 -1.34
N VAL A 390 -16.07 16.15 -1.33
CA VAL A 390 -16.49 14.76 -1.55
C VAL A 390 -16.27 14.36 -3.02
N GLU A 391 -16.73 15.17 -3.98
CA GLU A 391 -16.43 15.02 -5.41
C GLU A 391 -14.92 14.86 -5.64
N LYS A 392 -14.12 15.78 -5.09
CA LYS A 392 -12.64 15.77 -5.22
C LYS A 392 -11.94 14.66 -4.45
N CYS A 393 -12.66 13.90 -3.63
CA CYS A 393 -12.18 12.65 -3.04
C CYS A 393 -12.57 11.45 -3.92
N ILE A 394 -13.79 11.42 -4.44
CA ILE A 394 -14.30 10.40 -5.37
C ILE A 394 -13.47 10.37 -6.67
N SER A 395 -13.18 11.53 -7.28
CA SER A 395 -12.34 11.60 -8.48
C SER A 395 -10.91 11.11 -8.23
N LYS A 396 -10.40 11.20 -6.99
CA LYS A 396 -9.10 10.62 -6.63
C LYS A 396 -9.17 9.11 -6.50
N SER A 397 -10.19 8.55 -5.86
CA SER A 397 -10.33 7.09 -5.77
C SER A 397 -10.62 6.45 -7.14
N GLN A 398 -11.41 7.11 -8.00
CA GLN A 398 -11.57 6.71 -9.40
C GLN A 398 -10.23 6.75 -10.16
N GLY A 399 -9.46 7.84 -10.01
CA GLY A 399 -8.13 7.97 -10.62
C GLY A 399 -7.14 6.88 -10.17
N HIS A 400 -7.14 6.48 -8.89
CA HIS A 400 -6.30 5.38 -8.41
C HIS A 400 -6.69 4.03 -9.04
N ILE A 401 -7.99 3.71 -9.16
CA ILE A 401 -8.44 2.44 -9.77
C ILE A 401 -8.10 2.39 -11.28
N ILE A 402 -8.16 3.54 -11.97
CA ILE A 402 -7.77 3.66 -13.38
C ILE A 402 -6.25 3.49 -13.54
N ASN A 403 -5.44 4.12 -12.68
CA ASN A 403 -3.99 3.92 -12.67
C ASN A 403 -3.63 2.46 -12.37
N GLU A 404 -4.26 1.81 -11.38
CA GLU A 404 -4.04 0.39 -11.09
C GLU A 404 -4.42 -0.50 -12.29
N LEU A 405 -5.57 -0.23 -12.94
CA LEU A 405 -5.98 -0.95 -14.14
C LEU A 405 -4.91 -0.83 -15.25
N ILE A 406 -4.41 0.37 -15.51
CA ILE A 406 -3.40 0.66 -16.55
C ILE A 406 -2.04 0.05 -16.20
N GLU A 407 -1.55 0.20 -14.97
CA GLU A 407 -0.27 -0.34 -14.53
C GLU A 407 -0.28 -1.87 -14.56
N THR A 408 -1.36 -2.49 -14.06
CA THR A 408 -1.52 -3.95 -14.14
C THR A 408 -1.84 -4.44 -15.57
N GLU A 409 -2.29 -3.57 -16.48
CA GLU A 409 -2.41 -3.87 -17.91
C GLU A 409 -1.05 -3.84 -18.61
N ARG A 410 -0.22 -2.82 -18.34
CA ARG A 410 1.16 -2.75 -18.86
C ARG A 410 1.98 -3.96 -18.45
N VAL A 411 1.98 -4.30 -17.15
CA VAL A 411 2.65 -5.50 -16.65
C VAL A 411 2.09 -6.77 -17.30
N TYR A 412 0.77 -6.88 -17.50
CA TYR A 412 0.18 -8.02 -18.20
C TYR A 412 0.65 -8.11 -19.67
N VAL A 413 0.68 -6.99 -20.39
CA VAL A 413 1.17 -6.92 -21.79
C VAL A 413 2.67 -7.26 -21.88
N GLU A 414 3.49 -6.77 -20.96
CA GLU A 414 4.92 -7.09 -20.86
C GLU A 414 5.17 -8.57 -20.57
N GLU A 415 4.41 -9.17 -19.64
CA GLU A 415 4.47 -10.60 -19.34
C GLU A 415 3.96 -11.46 -20.50
N LEU A 416 2.95 -11.02 -21.26
CA LEU A 416 2.55 -11.69 -22.50
C LEU A 416 3.65 -11.63 -23.57
N GLN A 417 4.31 -10.48 -23.71
CA GLN A 417 5.42 -10.31 -24.64
C GLN A 417 6.59 -11.24 -24.28
N SER A 418 6.99 -11.33 -23.01
CA SER A 418 8.10 -12.20 -22.60
C SER A 418 7.78 -13.69 -22.77
N ILE A 419 6.52 -14.11 -22.70
CA ILE A 419 6.10 -15.47 -23.07
C ILE A 419 6.29 -15.71 -24.58
N ILE A 420 5.83 -14.78 -25.42
CA ILE A 420 5.81 -14.92 -26.89
C ILE A 420 7.22 -14.83 -27.48
N GLU A 421 8.03 -13.88 -27.04
CA GLU A 421 9.41 -13.71 -27.50
C GLU A 421 10.34 -14.72 -26.84
N GLY A 422 10.22 -14.90 -25.53
CA GLY A 422 11.17 -15.69 -24.73
C GLY A 422 10.95 -17.20 -24.70
N TYR A 423 9.77 -17.70 -25.09
CA TYR A 423 9.51 -19.15 -25.19
C TYR A 423 8.92 -19.54 -26.55
N ALA A 424 7.85 -18.87 -27.00
CA ALA A 424 7.15 -19.29 -28.22
C ALA A 424 8.00 -19.06 -29.48
N SER A 425 8.74 -17.95 -29.55
CA SER A 425 9.69 -17.67 -30.65
C SER A 425 11.00 -18.44 -30.50
N GLU A 426 11.45 -18.70 -29.27
CA GLU A 426 12.63 -19.54 -29.01
C GLU A 426 12.45 -21.01 -29.46
N MET A 427 11.21 -21.50 -29.65
CA MET A 427 10.96 -22.80 -30.29
C MET A 427 11.39 -22.85 -31.76
N ASP A 428 11.44 -21.70 -32.44
CA ASP A 428 11.88 -21.59 -33.84
C ASP A 428 13.38 -21.25 -33.94
N ASN A 429 14.07 -21.05 -32.80
CA ASN A 429 15.50 -20.71 -32.76
C ASN A 429 16.37 -21.93 -33.13
N PRO A 430 17.17 -21.89 -34.22
CA PRO A 430 18.01 -23.01 -34.63
C PRO A 430 19.02 -23.47 -33.57
N ASN A 431 19.37 -22.62 -32.60
CA ASN A 431 20.28 -22.96 -31.51
C ASN A 431 19.60 -23.79 -30.41
N LEU A 432 18.28 -23.66 -30.22
CA LEU A 432 17.52 -24.37 -29.18
C LEU A 432 16.63 -25.49 -29.70
N VAL A 433 16.35 -25.56 -31.01
CA VAL A 433 15.45 -26.56 -31.62
C VAL A 433 15.82 -28.02 -31.27
N HIS A 434 17.10 -28.29 -31.01
CA HIS A 434 17.62 -29.60 -30.62
C HIS A 434 17.31 -30.02 -29.17
N LEU A 435 16.84 -29.09 -28.33
CA LEU A 435 16.42 -29.34 -26.94
C LEU A 435 14.91 -29.56 -26.79
N ILE A 436 14.14 -29.31 -27.85
CA ILE A 436 12.67 -29.41 -27.83
C ILE A 436 12.24 -30.88 -27.69
N PRO A 437 11.43 -31.23 -26.68
CA PRO A 437 10.93 -32.60 -26.52
C PRO A 437 10.09 -33.06 -27.71
N SER A 438 10.23 -34.33 -28.09
CA SER A 438 9.39 -34.96 -29.13
C SER A 438 7.89 -34.87 -28.83
N ALA A 439 7.50 -34.83 -27.56
CA ALA A 439 6.11 -34.61 -27.14
C ALA A 439 5.56 -33.23 -27.53
N LEU A 440 6.42 -32.22 -27.68
CA LEU A 440 6.09 -30.81 -27.97
C LEU A 440 6.28 -30.45 -29.46
N GLN A 441 7.03 -31.24 -30.22
CA GLN A 441 7.32 -30.99 -31.63
C GLN A 441 6.03 -30.82 -32.45
N ASN A 442 5.94 -29.74 -33.24
CA ASN A 442 4.77 -29.31 -34.00
C ASN A 442 3.50 -28.99 -33.16
N LYS A 443 3.60 -28.82 -31.84
CA LYS A 443 2.46 -28.50 -30.93
C LYS A 443 2.54 -27.10 -30.29
N LYS A 444 3.34 -26.18 -30.84
CA LYS A 444 3.45 -24.77 -30.40
C LYS A 444 2.07 -24.12 -30.21
N GLU A 445 1.21 -24.20 -31.22
CA GLU A 445 -0.16 -23.66 -31.19
C GLU A 445 -1.08 -24.33 -30.14
N ILE A 446 -0.76 -25.53 -29.66
CA ILE A 446 -1.51 -26.21 -28.59
C ILE A 446 -1.01 -25.74 -27.21
N LEU A 447 0.31 -25.55 -27.04
CA LEU A 447 0.86 -25.06 -25.77
C LEU A 447 0.47 -23.60 -25.52
N PHE A 448 0.65 -22.72 -26.50
CA PHE A 448 0.37 -21.29 -26.36
C PHE A 448 -1.06 -20.89 -26.76
N GLY A 449 -1.80 -21.75 -27.47
CA GLY A 449 -3.12 -21.37 -27.99
C GLY A 449 -3.04 -20.10 -28.85
N ASN A 450 -4.03 -19.23 -28.71
CA ASN A 450 -4.06 -17.91 -29.33
C ASN A 450 -3.47 -16.79 -28.46
N LEU A 451 -2.48 -17.07 -27.60
CA LEU A 451 -1.81 -16.02 -26.80
C LEU A 451 -1.32 -14.81 -27.62
N PRO A 452 -0.79 -14.96 -28.86
CA PRO A 452 -0.41 -13.80 -29.68
C PRO A 452 -1.60 -12.91 -30.10
N GLU A 453 -2.80 -13.47 -30.28
CA GLU A 453 -4.02 -12.74 -30.61
C GLU A 453 -4.48 -11.89 -29.41
N ILE A 454 -4.38 -12.45 -28.19
CA ILE A 454 -4.61 -11.74 -26.94
C ILE A 454 -3.58 -10.62 -26.76
N TYR A 455 -2.28 -10.91 -26.92
CA TYR A 455 -1.23 -9.91 -26.80
C TYR A 455 -1.40 -8.75 -27.79
N ASP A 456 -1.66 -9.02 -29.07
CA ASP A 456 -1.83 -7.97 -30.08
C ASP A 456 -3.07 -7.12 -29.82
N PHE A 457 -4.19 -7.70 -29.36
CA PHE A 457 -5.35 -6.92 -28.93
C PHE A 457 -5.02 -6.01 -27.73
N HIS A 458 -4.43 -6.58 -26.67
CA HIS A 458 -4.16 -5.84 -25.44
C HIS A 458 -3.11 -4.74 -25.63
N ASN A 459 -1.97 -5.05 -26.26
CA ASN A 459 -0.91 -4.09 -26.55
C ASN A 459 -1.34 -3.01 -27.56
N ARG A 460 -1.93 -3.41 -28.70
CA ARG A 460 -2.13 -2.47 -29.81
C ARG A 460 -3.38 -1.61 -29.64
N ILE A 461 -4.39 -2.12 -28.93
CA ILE A 461 -5.74 -1.52 -28.85
C ILE A 461 -6.12 -1.24 -27.39
N PHE A 462 -6.29 -2.27 -26.56
CA PHE A 462 -6.99 -2.12 -25.28
C PHE A 462 -6.25 -1.23 -24.28
N LEU A 463 -4.94 -1.46 -24.07
CA LEU A 463 -4.08 -0.66 -23.20
C LEU A 463 -4.16 0.83 -23.56
N LYS A 464 -4.09 1.15 -24.85
CA LYS A 464 -4.15 2.54 -25.33
C LYS A 464 -5.52 3.17 -25.14
N GLU A 465 -6.61 2.40 -25.24
CA GLU A 465 -7.94 2.93 -24.99
C GLU A 465 -8.15 3.23 -23.50
N ILE A 466 -7.68 2.38 -22.58
CA ILE A 466 -7.75 2.66 -21.13
C ILE A 466 -6.77 3.75 -20.68
N GLU A 467 -5.61 3.92 -21.33
CA GLU A 467 -4.68 5.02 -21.07
C GLU A 467 -5.29 6.40 -21.35
N ASN A 468 -6.26 6.50 -22.27
CA ASN A 468 -7.02 7.73 -22.52
C ASN A 468 -8.07 8.04 -21.43
N CYS A 469 -8.36 7.10 -20.51
CA CYS A 469 -9.31 7.30 -19.42
C CYS A 469 -8.72 8.02 -18.19
N ILE A 470 -7.40 8.26 -18.14
CA ILE A 470 -6.72 8.94 -17.01
C ILE A 470 -7.33 10.31 -16.73
N GLU A 471 -7.66 11.08 -17.78
CA GLU A 471 -8.24 12.42 -17.65
C GLU A 471 -9.78 12.41 -17.58
N ASN A 472 -10.43 11.33 -18.02
CA ASN A 472 -11.89 11.23 -18.21
C ASN A 472 -12.40 9.83 -17.75
N PRO A 473 -12.54 9.59 -16.42
CA PRO A 473 -12.85 8.28 -15.85
C PRO A 473 -14.13 7.61 -16.39
N GLU A 474 -15.14 8.42 -16.72
CA GLU A 474 -16.43 7.98 -17.26
C GLU A 474 -16.32 7.28 -18.62
N LEU A 475 -15.23 7.49 -19.36
CA LEU A 475 -14.99 6.81 -20.64
C LEU A 475 -14.57 5.34 -20.47
N LEU A 476 -14.16 4.89 -19.28
CA LEU A 476 -13.67 3.53 -19.09
C LEU A 476 -14.77 2.47 -19.33
N ALA A 477 -16.01 2.76 -18.91
CA ALA A 477 -17.16 1.90 -19.19
C ALA A 477 -17.35 1.68 -20.71
N ARG A 478 -17.21 2.76 -21.49
CA ARG A 478 -17.30 2.73 -22.96
C ARG A 478 -16.19 1.91 -23.59
N CYS A 479 -14.99 1.90 -23.00
CA CYS A 479 -13.88 1.06 -23.48
C CYS A 479 -14.21 -0.43 -23.37
N PHE A 480 -14.85 -0.89 -22.29
CA PHE A 480 -15.30 -2.28 -22.17
C PHE A 480 -16.49 -2.58 -23.11
N LEU A 481 -17.52 -1.73 -23.13
CA LEU A 481 -18.71 -1.93 -23.96
C LEU A 481 -18.41 -1.98 -25.47
N LYS A 482 -17.45 -1.17 -25.94
CA LYS A 482 -16.96 -1.13 -27.32
C LYS A 482 -16.15 -2.38 -27.72
N ARG A 483 -15.64 -3.13 -26.74
CA ARG A 483 -14.65 -4.20 -26.92
C ARG A 483 -15.13 -5.58 -26.50
N LYS A 484 -16.42 -5.74 -26.22
CA LYS A 484 -17.02 -7.02 -25.79
C LYS A 484 -16.95 -8.12 -26.85
N GLU A 485 -16.98 -7.77 -28.14
CA GLU A 485 -16.71 -8.70 -29.24
C GLU A 485 -15.22 -9.05 -29.36
N ASP A 486 -14.33 -8.06 -29.26
CA ASP A 486 -12.87 -8.28 -29.29
C ASP A 486 -12.42 -9.19 -28.13
N LEU A 487 -13.04 -9.06 -26.95
CA LEU A 487 -12.75 -9.87 -25.76
C LEU A 487 -13.18 -11.35 -25.87
N GLN A 488 -13.93 -11.76 -26.91
CA GLN A 488 -14.28 -13.17 -27.11
C GLN A 488 -13.07 -14.05 -27.46
N ILE A 489 -11.91 -13.46 -27.81
CA ILE A 489 -10.64 -14.18 -27.99
C ILE A 489 -10.22 -14.99 -26.75
N TYR A 490 -10.71 -14.64 -25.56
CA TYR A 490 -10.48 -15.41 -24.33
C TYR A 490 -11.23 -16.75 -24.31
N GLU A 491 -12.37 -16.90 -25.00
CA GLU A 491 -13.09 -18.17 -25.11
C GLU A 491 -12.21 -19.22 -25.76
N LYS A 492 -11.70 -18.92 -26.96
CA LYS A 492 -10.75 -19.71 -27.74
C LYS A 492 -9.49 -20.11 -26.94
N TYR A 493 -9.00 -19.23 -26.07
CA TYR A 493 -7.86 -19.52 -25.20
C TYR A 493 -8.23 -20.50 -24.08
N CYS A 494 -9.32 -20.25 -23.38
CA CYS A 494 -9.80 -21.08 -22.27
C CYS A 494 -10.25 -22.48 -22.74
N GLN A 495 -10.88 -22.59 -23.91
CA GLN A 495 -11.15 -23.87 -24.60
C GLN A 495 -9.87 -24.65 -24.95
N ASN A 496 -8.73 -23.98 -25.12
CA ASN A 496 -7.44 -24.62 -25.36
C ASN A 496 -6.68 -24.94 -24.06
N LYS A 497 -6.93 -24.21 -22.96
CA LYS A 497 -6.15 -24.31 -21.72
C LYS A 497 -6.02 -25.75 -21.15
N PRO A 498 -7.07 -26.61 -21.12
CA PRO A 498 -6.91 -28.00 -20.68
C PRO A 498 -5.95 -28.83 -21.54
N ARG A 499 -5.90 -28.57 -22.86
CA ARG A 499 -5.00 -29.23 -23.81
C ARG A 499 -3.56 -28.70 -23.67
N SER A 500 -3.40 -27.40 -23.49
CA SER A 500 -2.13 -26.76 -23.13
C SER A 500 -1.53 -27.36 -21.85
N GLU A 501 -2.32 -27.52 -20.78
CA GLU A 501 -1.85 -28.14 -19.54
C GLU A 501 -1.56 -29.64 -19.68
N ALA A 502 -2.42 -30.39 -20.39
CA ALA A 502 -2.18 -31.82 -20.63
C ALA A 502 -0.89 -32.05 -21.43
N LEU A 503 -0.52 -31.11 -22.32
CA LEU A 503 0.77 -31.09 -23.01
C LEU A 503 1.91 -30.68 -22.07
N TRP A 504 1.76 -29.61 -21.28
CA TRP A 504 2.78 -29.14 -20.33
C TRP A 504 3.19 -30.25 -19.34
N ARG A 505 2.22 -31.01 -18.81
CA ARG A 505 2.47 -32.18 -17.93
C ARG A 505 3.34 -33.28 -18.55
N GLN A 506 3.58 -33.26 -19.87
CA GLN A 506 4.45 -34.21 -20.59
C GLN A 506 5.86 -33.65 -20.89
N CYS A 507 6.08 -32.33 -20.76
CA CYS A 507 7.31 -31.69 -21.25
C CYS A 507 7.83 -30.50 -20.43
N GLY A 508 7.15 -30.09 -19.35
CA GLY A 508 7.47 -28.88 -18.58
C GLY A 508 8.88 -28.87 -17.99
N ASP A 509 9.33 -29.98 -17.42
CA ASP A 509 10.68 -30.14 -16.84
C ASP A 509 11.82 -30.21 -17.87
N SER A 510 11.56 -29.98 -19.16
CA SER A 510 12.58 -30.12 -20.21
C SER A 510 13.63 -29.02 -20.21
N ILE A 511 14.85 -29.38 -20.63
CA ILE A 511 16.02 -28.50 -20.71
C ILE A 511 15.73 -27.25 -21.56
N PHE A 512 14.90 -27.37 -22.60
CA PHE A 512 14.43 -26.23 -23.40
C PHE A 512 13.75 -25.15 -22.53
N PHE A 513 12.74 -25.52 -21.74
CA PHE A 513 12.03 -24.55 -20.89
C PHE A 513 12.90 -24.02 -19.75
N GLN A 514 13.76 -24.85 -19.18
CA GLN A 514 14.73 -24.42 -18.16
C GLN A 514 15.68 -23.35 -18.70
N GLU A 515 16.23 -23.53 -19.91
CA GLU A 515 17.12 -22.57 -20.55
C GLU A 515 16.38 -21.28 -20.95
N CYS A 516 15.16 -21.36 -21.49
CA CYS A 516 14.34 -20.17 -21.76
C CYS A 516 14.02 -19.39 -20.47
N GLN A 517 13.58 -20.08 -19.41
CA GLN A 517 13.31 -19.47 -18.10
C GLN A 517 14.56 -18.80 -17.51
N ARG A 518 15.73 -19.44 -17.65
CA ARG A 518 17.03 -18.91 -17.21
C ARG A 518 17.49 -17.69 -18.02
N LYS A 519 17.20 -17.63 -19.33
CA LYS A 519 17.50 -16.45 -20.18
C LYS A 519 16.68 -15.22 -19.79
N LEU A 520 15.46 -15.42 -19.29
CA LEU A 520 14.50 -14.36 -18.96
C LEU A 520 14.51 -13.94 -17.48
N ASP A 521 15.31 -14.59 -16.63
CA ASP A 521 15.25 -14.49 -15.15
C ASP A 521 13.83 -14.71 -14.58
N HIS A 522 13.05 -15.57 -15.23
CA HIS A 522 11.65 -15.82 -14.90
C HIS A 522 11.53 -16.65 -13.61
N LYS A 523 10.90 -16.05 -12.59
CA LYS A 523 10.80 -16.61 -11.22
C LYS A 523 9.72 -17.68 -11.06
N LEU A 524 8.80 -17.79 -12.03
CA LEU A 524 7.73 -18.78 -12.07
C LEU A 524 7.90 -19.70 -13.28
N SER A 525 7.32 -20.90 -13.22
CA SER A 525 7.23 -21.83 -14.35
C SER A 525 6.28 -21.29 -15.44
N LEU A 526 6.49 -21.74 -16.69
CA LEU A 526 5.72 -21.23 -17.83
C LEU A 526 4.20 -21.48 -17.70
N ASP A 527 3.76 -22.54 -17.05
CA ASP A 527 2.32 -22.80 -16.84
C ASP A 527 1.64 -21.77 -15.93
N ALA A 528 2.36 -21.24 -14.93
CA ALA A 528 1.88 -20.13 -14.11
C ALA A 528 1.75 -18.83 -14.93
N TYR A 529 2.66 -18.59 -15.87
CA TYR A 529 2.54 -17.52 -16.86
C TYR A 529 1.38 -17.75 -17.83
N LEU A 530 1.17 -18.97 -18.32
CA LEU A 530 0.05 -19.34 -19.22
C LEU A 530 -1.34 -19.32 -18.53
N LEU A 531 -1.41 -19.22 -17.20
CA LEU A 531 -2.65 -18.99 -16.45
C LEU A 531 -3.06 -17.50 -16.44
N LYS A 532 -2.15 -16.56 -16.72
CA LYS A 532 -2.41 -15.11 -16.62
C LYS A 532 -3.60 -14.61 -17.45
N PRO A 533 -3.87 -15.08 -18.68
CA PRO A 533 -5.07 -14.65 -19.42
C PRO A 533 -6.38 -15.01 -18.71
N VAL A 534 -6.47 -16.21 -18.15
CA VAL A 534 -7.65 -16.68 -17.38
C VAL A 534 -7.84 -15.81 -16.11
N GLN A 535 -6.74 -15.37 -15.51
CA GLN A 535 -6.72 -14.45 -14.37
C GLN A 535 -7.02 -13.00 -14.74
N ARG A 536 -6.67 -12.54 -15.96
CA ARG A 536 -6.91 -11.15 -16.40
C ARG A 536 -8.38 -10.93 -16.74
N ILE A 537 -8.98 -11.81 -17.53
CA ILE A 537 -10.40 -11.68 -17.94
C ILE A 537 -11.34 -11.67 -16.73
N THR A 538 -11.03 -12.46 -15.69
CA THR A 538 -11.81 -12.53 -14.44
C THR A 538 -11.59 -11.35 -13.49
N LYS A 539 -10.47 -10.60 -13.62
CA LYS A 539 -10.19 -9.40 -12.82
C LYS A 539 -10.96 -8.15 -13.27
N TYR A 540 -11.29 -7.99 -14.55
CA TYR A 540 -11.95 -6.77 -15.02
C TYR A 540 -13.29 -6.49 -14.32
N GLN A 541 -14.10 -7.53 -14.03
CA GLN A 541 -15.35 -7.35 -13.27
C GLN A 541 -15.14 -6.98 -11.79
N LEU A 542 -13.95 -7.20 -11.21
CA LEU A 542 -13.62 -6.70 -9.87
C LEU A 542 -13.36 -5.19 -9.91
N LEU A 543 -12.48 -4.76 -10.84
CA LEU A 543 -12.13 -3.34 -11.01
C LEU A 543 -13.35 -2.48 -11.40
N LEU A 544 -14.24 -3.02 -12.24
CA LEU A 544 -15.52 -2.36 -12.57
C LEU A 544 -16.48 -2.29 -11.36
N LYS A 545 -16.55 -3.35 -10.52
CA LYS A 545 -17.30 -3.30 -9.25
C LYS A 545 -16.72 -2.25 -8.30
N GLU A 546 -15.41 -2.05 -8.28
CA GLU A 546 -14.74 -1.10 -7.38
C GLU A 546 -14.89 0.34 -7.85
N MET A 547 -14.78 0.61 -9.15
CA MET A 547 -15.21 1.88 -9.74
C MET A 547 -16.67 2.19 -9.39
N LEU A 548 -17.57 1.20 -9.46
CA LEU A 548 -18.99 1.39 -9.20
C LEU A 548 -19.28 1.71 -7.72
N LYS A 549 -18.52 1.13 -6.78
CA LYS A 549 -18.58 1.49 -5.35
C LYS A 549 -18.27 2.98 -5.11
N CYS A 550 -17.30 3.54 -5.86
CA CYS A 550 -16.91 4.95 -5.77
C CYS A 550 -17.88 5.90 -6.48
N SER A 551 -18.50 5.47 -7.58
CA SER A 551 -19.20 6.36 -8.54
C SER A 551 -20.67 6.64 -8.21
N LYS A 552 -21.07 6.55 -6.93
CA LYS A 552 -22.49 6.62 -6.54
C LYS A 552 -23.12 7.97 -6.89
N ASN A 553 -24.18 7.92 -7.71
CA ASN A 553 -24.94 9.06 -8.24
C ASN A 553 -24.18 9.98 -9.21
N SER A 554 -23.07 9.53 -9.83
CA SER A 554 -22.40 10.29 -10.89
C SER A 554 -23.00 10.04 -12.28
N GLU A 555 -22.80 10.99 -13.20
CA GLU A 555 -23.02 10.74 -14.62
C GLU A 555 -22.10 9.59 -15.09
N GLY A 556 -22.61 8.68 -15.94
CA GLY A 556 -21.92 7.46 -16.35
C GLY A 556 -22.13 6.20 -15.48
N THR A 557 -22.78 6.30 -14.30
CA THR A 557 -23.02 5.12 -13.41
C THR A 557 -23.69 3.96 -14.15
N ALA A 558 -24.71 4.23 -14.98
CA ALA A 558 -25.44 3.19 -15.71
C ALA A 558 -24.60 2.50 -16.81
N GLU A 559 -23.72 3.23 -17.50
CA GLU A 559 -22.80 2.63 -18.47
C GLU A 559 -21.80 1.70 -17.77
N LEU A 560 -21.40 2.04 -16.54
CA LEU A 560 -20.49 1.24 -15.72
C LEU A 560 -21.17 -0.04 -15.20
N GLU A 561 -22.47 0.00 -14.88
CA GLU A 561 -23.28 -1.18 -14.58
C GLU A 561 -23.44 -2.09 -15.81
N GLU A 562 -23.67 -1.52 -17.00
CA GLU A 562 -23.75 -2.27 -18.26
C GLU A 562 -22.40 -2.91 -18.63
N ALA A 563 -21.29 -2.18 -18.44
CA ALA A 563 -19.93 -2.70 -18.65
C ALA A 563 -19.61 -3.85 -17.69
N LEU A 564 -20.02 -3.74 -16.42
CA LEU A 564 -19.87 -4.80 -15.43
C LEU A 564 -20.69 -6.05 -15.80
N ALA A 565 -21.96 -5.88 -16.17
CA ALA A 565 -22.81 -6.98 -16.64
C ALA A 565 -22.20 -7.67 -17.86
N THR A 566 -21.73 -6.88 -18.84
CA THR A 566 -21.05 -7.37 -20.04
C THR A 566 -19.81 -8.22 -19.70
N MET A 567 -18.97 -7.80 -18.75
CA MET A 567 -17.82 -8.60 -18.33
C MET A 567 -18.20 -9.88 -17.61
N LEU A 568 -19.28 -9.87 -16.81
CA LEU A 568 -19.80 -11.08 -16.16
C LEU A 568 -20.38 -12.06 -17.18
N ASP A 569 -21.10 -11.57 -18.19
CA ASP A 569 -21.62 -12.40 -19.30
C ASP A 569 -20.50 -12.98 -20.17
N ILE A 570 -19.41 -12.25 -20.42
CA ILE A 570 -18.22 -12.80 -21.08
C ILE A 570 -17.62 -13.94 -20.26
N ILE A 571 -17.36 -13.73 -18.96
CA ILE A 571 -16.80 -14.77 -18.08
C ILE A 571 -17.71 -15.99 -18.03
N LYS A 572 -19.02 -15.79 -17.95
CA LYS A 572 -20.01 -16.86 -17.99
C LYS A 572 -20.00 -17.60 -19.33
N SER A 573 -20.02 -16.90 -20.46
CA SER A 573 -19.96 -17.49 -21.81
C SER A 573 -18.72 -18.37 -21.99
N VAL A 574 -17.55 -17.87 -21.55
CA VAL A 574 -16.29 -18.62 -21.55
C VAL A 574 -16.39 -19.89 -20.69
N ASN A 575 -16.97 -19.79 -19.49
CA ASN A 575 -17.15 -20.94 -18.60
C ASN A 575 -18.14 -21.98 -19.17
N ASP A 576 -19.31 -21.54 -19.63
CA ASP A 576 -20.35 -22.40 -20.18
C ASP A 576 -19.85 -23.11 -21.46
N SER A 577 -19.06 -22.42 -22.28
CA SER A 577 -18.41 -22.98 -23.47
C SER A 577 -17.36 -24.06 -23.13
N MET A 578 -16.53 -23.84 -22.09
CA MET A 578 -15.63 -24.89 -21.59
C MET A 578 -16.38 -26.15 -21.13
N HIS A 579 -17.52 -25.98 -20.44
CA HIS A 579 -18.33 -27.10 -19.97
C HIS A 579 -19.05 -27.84 -21.12
N GLN A 580 -19.52 -27.13 -22.14
CA GLN A 580 -20.13 -27.75 -23.34
C GLN A 580 -19.14 -28.62 -24.11
N ILE A 581 -17.87 -28.22 -24.21
CA ILE A 581 -16.81 -29.05 -24.81
C ILE A 581 -16.51 -30.27 -23.93
N ALA A 582 -16.49 -30.13 -22.60
CA ALA A 582 -16.29 -31.26 -21.69
C ALA A 582 -17.42 -32.31 -21.77
N ILE A 583 -18.66 -31.89 -22.04
CA ILE A 583 -19.82 -32.77 -22.22
C ILE A 583 -19.82 -33.49 -23.59
N THR A 584 -19.22 -32.88 -24.61
CA THR A 584 -19.19 -33.43 -25.99
C THR A 584 -17.93 -34.24 -26.32
N GLY A 585 -16.90 -34.22 -25.47
CA GLY A 585 -15.61 -34.90 -25.68
C GLY A 585 -15.58 -36.43 -25.50
N TYR A 586 -16.65 -37.14 -25.86
CA TYR A 586 -16.75 -38.61 -25.80
C TYR A 586 -16.94 -39.23 -27.20
N GLU A 587 -15.88 -39.15 -28.03
CA GLU A 587 -15.66 -39.97 -29.23
C GLU A 587 -14.23 -40.55 -29.22
#